data_AF-A0A9E2RIX9-F1
#
_entry.id   AF-A0A9E2RIX9-F1
#
_cell.length_a   1.000
_cell.length_b   1.000
_cell.length_c   1.000
_cell.angle_alpha   90.00
_cell.angle_beta   90.00
_cell.angle_gamma   90.00
#
_symmetry.space_group_name_H-M   'P 1'
#
loop_
_entity.id
_entity.type
_entity.pdbx_description
1 polymer ?
#
loop_
_entity_poly.entity_id
_entity_poly.type
_entity_poly.pdbx_seq_one_letter_code
_entity_poly.pdbx_strand_id
1 'polypeptide(L)'
;KVDGLEVLRTIKNDANLKPIPVVMLTSSREERDLAQSYALGANAYVVKPVEFHQFITAVKELGVFWGVINEPPPEGSEPID
;
A
#
# COMPACT_ATOMS: atom_id res chain seq x y z
N LYS A 1 19.17 5.91 4.08
CA LYS A 1 18.01 4.97 4.10
C LYS A 1 16.77 5.85 4.17
N VAL A 2 15.83 5.71 3.24
CA VAL A 2 14.56 6.45 3.27
C VAL A 2 13.55 5.62 4.09
N ASP A 3 12.75 6.27 4.94
CA ASP A 3 11.72 5.62 5.74
C ASP A 3 10.45 5.39 4.89
N GLY A 4 9.89 4.18 4.95
CA GLY A 4 8.67 3.83 4.22
C GLY A 4 7.45 4.65 4.64
N LEU A 5 7.36 5.06 5.91
CA LEU A 5 6.27 5.93 6.38
C LEU A 5 6.38 7.36 5.83
N GLU A 6 7.61 7.86 5.64
CA GLU A 6 7.88 9.16 5.01
C GLU A 6 7.51 9.14 3.53
N VAL A 7 7.82 8.05 2.83
CA VAL A 7 7.40 7.84 1.42
C VAL A 7 5.89 7.77 1.32
N LEU A 8 5.23 6.99 2.18
CA LEU A 8 3.77 6.89 2.20
C LEU A 8 3.13 8.27 2.42
N ARG A 9 3.64 9.03 3.39
CA ARG A 9 3.18 10.40 3.65
C ARG A 9 3.37 11.31 2.44
N THR A 10 4.49 11.19 1.73
CA THR A 10 4.76 11.97 0.52
C THR A 10 3.75 11.65 -0.58
N ILE A 11 3.54 10.35 -0.87
CA ILE A 11 2.59 9.87 -1.88
C ILE A 11 1.18 10.36 -1.55
N LYS A 12 0.74 10.24 -0.30
CA LYS A 12 -0.65 10.53 0.09
C LYS A 12 -0.95 12.03 0.26
N ASN A 13 0.07 12.89 0.26
CA ASN A 13 -0.08 14.35 0.26
C ASN A 13 0.08 14.98 -1.13
N ASP A 14 0.56 14.24 -2.14
CA ASP A 14 0.63 14.71 -3.52
C ASP A 14 -0.70 14.42 -4.24
N ALA A 15 -1.32 15.43 -4.84
CA ALA A 15 -2.64 15.29 -5.47
C ALA A 15 -2.65 14.28 -6.64
N ASN A 16 -1.54 14.15 -7.37
CA ASN A 16 -1.43 13.24 -8.51
C ASN A 16 -1.11 11.81 -8.06
N LEU A 17 -0.41 11.64 -6.93
CA LEU A 17 0.00 10.33 -6.43
C LEU A 17 -0.98 9.73 -5.41
N LYS A 18 -1.74 10.57 -4.71
CA LYS A 18 -2.70 10.16 -3.66
C LYS A 18 -3.67 9.05 -4.10
N PRO A 19 -4.19 9.03 -5.35
CA PRO A 19 -5.08 7.97 -5.82
C PRO A 19 -4.41 6.59 -5.92
N ILE A 20 -3.08 6.53 -6.05
CA ILE A 20 -2.36 5.26 -6.21
C ILE A 20 -2.55 4.39 -4.95
N PRO A 21 -3.03 3.14 -5.09
CA PRO A 21 -3.09 2.20 -3.98
C PRO A 21 -1.69 1.85 -3.47
N VAL A 22 -1.47 1.94 -2.16
CA VAL A 22 -0.17 1.61 -1.52
C VAL A 22 -0.36 0.46 -0.54
N VAL A 23 0.44 -0.60 -0.74
CA VAL A 23 0.53 -1.75 0.16
C VAL A 23 1.86 -1.69 0.91
N MET A 24 1.81 -1.63 2.24
CA MET A 24 3.00 -1.61 3.07
C MET A 24 3.53 -3.04 3.29
N LEU A 25 4.82 -3.26 3.04
CA LEU A 25 5.50 -4.54 3.22
C LEU A 25 6.61 -4.42 4.29
N THR A 26 6.38 -4.98 5.47
CA THR A 26 7.27 -4.85 6.65
C THR A 26 7.91 -6.17 7.07
N SER A 27 9.02 -6.15 7.80
CA SER A 27 9.60 -7.37 8.40
C SER A 27 9.01 -7.76 9.76
N SER A 28 8.36 -6.83 10.47
CA SER A 28 7.81 -7.06 11.82
C SER A 28 6.38 -6.51 11.92
N ARG A 29 5.56 -7.15 12.77
CA ARG A 29 4.23 -6.63 13.13
C ARG A 29 4.36 -5.72 14.34
N GLU A 30 4.86 -4.51 14.14
CA GLU A 30 4.79 -3.47 15.16
C GLU A 30 3.44 -2.78 15.07
N GLU A 31 2.60 -2.89 16.12
CA GLU A 31 1.24 -2.34 16.15
C GLU A 31 1.22 -0.83 15.85
N ARG A 32 2.25 -0.12 16.32
CA ARG A 32 2.41 1.32 16.09
C ARG A 32 2.56 1.65 14.59
N ASP A 33 3.43 0.93 13.89
CA ASP A 33 3.68 1.14 12.46
C ASP A 33 2.47 0.75 11.62
N LEU A 34 1.77 -0.32 12.02
CA LEU A 34 0.52 -0.74 11.39
C LEU A 34 -0.53 0.38 11.52
N ALA A 35 -0.82 0.84 12.74
CA ALA A 35 -1.81 1.88 12.97
C ALA A 35 -1.44 3.19 12.25
N GLN A 36 -0.16 3.59 12.31
CA GLN A 36 0.33 4.79 11.66
C GLN A 36 0.22 4.71 10.13
N SER A 37 0.53 3.56 9.53
CA SER A 37 0.42 3.38 8.08
C SER A 37 -1.03 3.50 7.58
N TYR A 38 -1.99 2.92 8.28
CA TYR A 38 -3.40 3.08 7.94
C TYR A 38 -3.89 4.51 8.17
N ALA A 39 -3.45 5.17 9.24
CA ALA A 39 -3.77 6.59 9.48
C ALA A 39 -3.24 7.51 8.36
N LEU A 40 -2.14 7.14 7.71
CA LEU A 40 -1.57 7.85 6.56
C LEU A 40 -2.23 7.50 5.22
N GLY A 41 -3.16 6.53 5.19
CA GLY A 41 -3.91 6.15 3.99
C GLY A 41 -3.35 4.96 3.22
N ALA A 42 -2.57 4.08 3.86
CA ALA A 42 -2.23 2.79 3.27
C ALA A 42 -3.49 1.95 2.99
N ASN A 43 -3.50 1.25 1.86
CA ASN A 43 -4.62 0.43 1.42
C ASN A 43 -4.55 -0.99 2.01
N ALA A 44 -3.34 -1.46 2.28
CA ALA A 44 -3.10 -2.73 2.96
C ALA A 44 -1.73 -2.75 3.67
N TYR A 45 -1.60 -3.68 4.60
CA TYR A 45 -0.38 -3.93 5.34
C TYR A 45 -0.10 -5.42 5.36
N VAL A 46 1.10 -5.80 4.90
CA VAL A 46 1.52 -7.19 4.76
C VAL A 46 2.85 -7.36 5.49
N VAL A 47 2.86 -8.29 6.45
CA VAL A 47 4.11 -8.74 7.07
C VAL A 47 4.80 -9.65 6.07
N LYS A 48 6.05 -9.33 5.72
CA LYS A 48 6.90 -10.14 4.85
C LYS A 48 6.94 -11.54 5.45
N PRO A 49 6.43 -12.55 4.73
CA PRO A 49 6.54 -13.90 5.20
C PRO A 49 8.03 -14.29 5.21
N VAL A 50 8.39 -15.08 6.22
CA VAL A 50 9.78 -15.50 6.45
C VAL A 50 10.28 -16.38 5.29
N GLU A 51 9.37 -17.14 4.68
CA GLU A 51 9.68 -18.03 3.57
C GLU A 51 9.43 -17.38 2.21
N PHE A 52 10.39 -17.52 1.31
CA PHE A 52 10.32 -16.98 -0.05
C PHE A 52 9.08 -17.45 -0.82
N HIS A 53 8.67 -18.72 -0.66
CA HIS A 53 7.52 -19.25 -1.38
C HIS A 53 6.22 -18.58 -0.96
N GLN A 54 6.05 -18.34 0.34
CA GLN A 54 4.91 -17.61 0.88
C GLN A 54 4.90 -16.15 0.40
N PHE A 55 6.08 -15.52 0.24
CA PHE A 55 6.18 -14.16 -0.31
C PHE A 55 5.67 -14.11 -1.76
N ILE A 56 6.11 -15.05 -2.60
CA ILE A 56 5.66 -15.13 -3.99
C ILE A 56 4.15 -15.39 -4.07
N THR A 57 3.61 -16.25 -3.22
CA THR A 57 2.15 -16.47 -3.14
C THR A 57 1.40 -15.19 -2.77
N ALA A 58 1.82 -14.50 -1.71
CA ALA A 58 1.19 -13.25 -1.28
C ALA A 58 1.24 -12.18 -2.38
N VAL A 59 2.38 -11.99 -3.04
CA VAL A 59 2.50 -11.01 -4.14
C VAL A 59 1.61 -11.38 -5.33
N LYS A 60 1.48 -12.67 -5.67
CA LYS A 60 0.56 -13.12 -6.72
C LYS A 60 -0.89 -12.83 -6.38
N GLU A 61 -1.31 -13.11 -5.16
CA GLU A 61 -2.69 -12.85 -4.70
C GLU A 61 -3.02 -11.36 -4.73
N LEU A 62 -2.11 -10.50 -4.24
CA LEU A 62 -2.26 -9.05 -4.33
C LEU A 62 -2.34 -8.60 -5.80
N GLY A 63 -1.48 -9.15 -6.67
CA GLY A 63 -1.48 -8.84 -8.10
C GLY A 63 -2.77 -9.22 -8.80
N VAL A 64 -3.35 -10.39 -8.49
CA VAL A 64 -4.65 -10.81 -9.03
C VAL A 64 -5.76 -9.88 -8.53
N PHE A 65 -5.77 -9.57 -7.23
CA PHE A 65 -6.77 -8.66 -6.67
C PHE A 65 -6.73 -7.29 -7.35
N TRP A 66 -5.57 -6.62 -7.37
CA TRP A 66 -5.48 -5.25 -7.90
C TRP A 66 -5.49 -5.17 -9.44
N GLY A 67 -4.97 -6.17 -10.13
CA GLY A 67 -4.82 -6.15 -11.59
C GLY A 67 -5.98 -6.78 -12.36
N VAL A 68 -6.76 -7.65 -11.73
CA VAL A 68 -7.83 -8.42 -12.41
C VAL A 68 -9.20 -8.15 -11.81
N ILE A 69 -9.29 -7.99 -10.48
CA ILE A 69 -10.59 -7.91 -9.78
C ILE A 69 -10.95 -6.45 -9.44
N ASN A 70 -9.99 -5.67 -8.98
CA ASN A 70 -10.22 -4.30 -8.52
C ASN A 70 -10.36 -3.34 -9.71
N GLU A 71 -11.29 -2.39 -9.60
CA GLU A 71 -11.35 -1.27 -10.52
C GLU A 71 -10.42 -0.14 -10.02
N PRO A 72 -9.43 0.31 -10.83
CA PRO A 72 -8.60 1.42 -10.44
C PRO A 72 -9.42 2.72 -10.39
N PRO A 73 -8.99 3.74 -9.62
CA PRO A 73 -9.63 5.05 -9.66
C PRO A 73 -9.63 5.59 -11.11
N PRO A 74 -10.69 6.32 -11.52
CA PRO A 74 -10.76 6.88 -12.87
C PRO A 74 -9.53 7.76 -13.15
N GLU A 75 -8.91 7.60 -14.31
CA GLU A 75 -7.82 8.47 -14.72
C GLU A 75 -8.34 9.92 -14.78
N GLY A 76 -7.79 10.79 -13.92
CA GLY A 76 -8.16 12.21 -13.90
C GLY A 76 -9.49 12.52 -13.24
N SER A 77 -9.98 11.72 -12.29
CA SER A 77 -11.08 12.18 -11.42
C SER A 77 -10.62 13.43 -10.67
N GLU A 78 -11.14 14.59 -11.06
CA GLU A 78 -11.02 15.82 -10.28
C GLU A 78 -11.47 15.53 -8.84
N PRO A 79 -10.88 16.19 -7.83
CA PRO A 79 -11.39 16.09 -6.48
C PRO A 79 -12.88 16.40 -6.50
N ILE A 80 -13.70 15.48 -5.98
CA ILE A 80 -15.11 15.78 -5.72
C ILE A 80 -15.08 16.81 -4.58
N ASP A 81 -15.41 18.06 -4.92
CA ASP A 81 -15.60 19.17 -3.97
C ASP A 81 -16.62 18.82 -2.88
#